data_AF-A0AAF0Y363-F1
#
_entry.id   AF-A0AAF0Y363-F1
#
_cell.length_a   1.000
_cell.length_b   1.000
_cell.length_c   1.000
_cell.angle_alpha   90.00
_cell.angle_beta   90.00
_cell.angle_gamma   90.00
#
_symmetry.space_group_name_H-M   'P 1'
#
loop_
_entity.id
_entity.type
_entity.pdbx_description
1 polymer ?
#
loop_
_entity_poly.entity_id
_entity_poly.type
_entity_poly.pdbx_seq_one_letter_code
_entity_poly.pdbx_strand_id
1 'polypeptide(L)'
;MPKETLKTSFTNTLWAELAVDASHPLPCKQNIQHTERTFSGGGVEGWASESSVLTAHSDVKFNATGDGQMFFVGSINGRQGAFAASTHTTIVDFVLSADWTIIPGTASGDLVGIRGTGSYSFKLGSDGDMKGIPVEAELVLELD
;
A
#
# COMPACT_ATOMS: atom_id res chain seq x y z
N MET A 1 16.62 19.37 -0.58
CA MET A 1 17.01 17.95 -0.51
C MET A 1 16.90 17.36 -1.91
N PRO A 2 17.91 16.64 -2.40
CA PRO A 2 17.76 15.89 -3.65
C PRO A 2 16.67 14.83 -3.48
N LYS A 3 15.88 14.62 -4.55
CA LYS A 3 14.90 13.54 -4.61
C LYS A 3 15.51 12.37 -5.36
N GLU A 4 15.32 11.17 -4.84
CA GLU A 4 15.71 9.92 -5.50
C GLU A 4 14.44 9.12 -5.83
N THR A 5 14.34 8.62 -7.06
CA THR A 5 13.25 7.73 -7.47
C THR A 5 13.78 6.32 -7.63
N LEU A 6 13.20 5.39 -6.88
CA LEU A 6 13.46 3.97 -6.93
C LEU A 6 12.29 3.26 -7.61
N LYS A 7 12.60 2.33 -8.51
CA LYS A 7 11.60 1.46 -9.15
C LYS A 7 11.77 0.05 -8.63
N THR A 8 10.80 -0.45 -7.88
CA THR A 8 10.82 -1.76 -7.23
C THR A 8 9.62 -2.59 -7.67
N SER A 9 9.56 -3.84 -7.25
CA SER A 9 8.35 -4.66 -7.38
C SER A 9 7.97 -5.26 -6.04
N PHE A 10 6.70 -5.61 -5.89
CA PHE A 10 6.26 -6.40 -4.76
C PHE A 10 5.30 -7.51 -5.20
N THR A 11 5.10 -8.50 -4.34
CA THR A 11 4.04 -9.50 -4.48
C THR A 11 3.16 -9.48 -3.24
N ASN A 12 1.84 -9.53 -3.41
CA ASN A 12 0.95 -9.72 -2.26
C ASN A 12 1.03 -11.16 -1.78
N THR A 13 1.41 -11.34 -0.51
CA THR A 13 1.45 -12.64 0.17
C THR A 13 0.16 -12.91 0.94
N LEU A 14 -0.55 -11.85 1.33
CA LEU A 14 -1.86 -11.91 1.96
C LEU A 14 -2.82 -10.89 1.35
N TRP A 15 -4.05 -11.32 1.15
CA TRP A 15 -5.22 -10.50 0.89
C TRP A 15 -6.36 -11.05 1.72
N ALA A 16 -6.88 -10.24 2.63
CA ALA A 16 -8.02 -10.56 3.48
C ALA A 16 -8.94 -9.35 3.59
N GLU A 17 -10.24 -9.59 3.54
CA GLU A 17 -11.26 -8.55 3.70
C GLU A 17 -12.29 -9.02 4.73
N LEU A 18 -12.61 -8.13 5.65
CA LEU A 18 -13.67 -8.32 6.64
C LEU A 18 -14.69 -7.20 6.48
N ALA A 19 -15.98 -7.54 6.43
CA ALA A 19 -17.02 -6.51 6.44
C ALA A 19 -16.92 -5.66 7.72
N VAL A 20 -17.05 -4.34 7.58
CA VAL A 20 -17.12 -3.45 8.75
C VAL A 20 -18.36 -3.80 9.57
N ASP A 21 -18.15 -4.07 10.86
CA ASP A 21 -19.23 -4.26 11.82
C ASP A 21 -19.77 -2.90 12.26
N ALA A 22 -20.98 -2.58 11.85
CA ALA A 22 -21.64 -1.31 12.12
C ALA A 22 -22.91 -1.53 12.93
N SER A 23 -23.08 -0.73 13.99
CA SER A 23 -24.28 -0.74 14.83
C SER A 23 -25.53 -0.20 14.12
N HIS A 24 -25.36 0.41 12.94
CA HIS A 24 -26.42 0.97 12.11
C HIS A 24 -26.22 0.55 10.65
N PRO A 25 -27.29 0.49 9.84
CA PRO A 25 -27.16 0.22 8.41
C PRO A 25 -26.22 1.21 7.73
N LEU A 26 -25.21 0.69 7.01
CA LEU A 26 -24.32 1.51 6.20
C LEU A 26 -24.98 1.83 4.85
N PRO A 27 -24.80 3.05 4.31
CA PRO A 27 -25.34 3.43 3.01
C PRO A 27 -24.62 2.75 1.83
N CYS A 28 -23.44 2.18 2.09
CA CYS A 28 -22.63 1.45 1.11
C CYS A 28 -21.81 0.37 1.82
N LYS A 29 -21.33 -0.62 1.05
CA LYS A 29 -20.47 -1.69 1.56
C LYS A 29 -19.12 -1.10 2.00
N GLN A 30 -18.70 -1.44 3.22
CA GLN A 30 -17.36 -1.17 3.71
C GLN A 30 -16.67 -2.44 4.18
N ASN A 31 -15.39 -2.58 3.87
CA ASN A 31 -14.55 -3.69 4.30
C ASN A 31 -13.28 -3.15 4.96
N ILE A 32 -12.86 -3.77 6.06
CA ILE A 32 -11.48 -3.69 6.54
C ILE A 32 -10.66 -4.63 5.67
N GLN A 33 -9.74 -4.07 4.89
CA GLN A 33 -8.76 -4.80 4.12
C GLN A 33 -7.50 -5.00 4.98
N HIS A 34 -6.91 -6.19 4.88
CA HIS A 34 -5.58 -6.47 5.39
C HIS A 34 -4.73 -7.10 4.28
N THR A 35 -3.55 -6.53 4.05
CA THR A 35 -2.59 -7.02 3.06
C THR A 35 -1.22 -7.18 3.62
N GLU A 36 -0.50 -8.15 3.06
CA GLU A 36 0.93 -8.29 3.24
C GLU A 36 1.61 -8.33 1.88
N ARG A 37 2.78 -7.70 1.80
CA ARG A 37 3.57 -7.56 0.59
C ARG A 37 5.02 -7.89 0.87
N THR A 38 5.67 -8.55 -0.09
CA THR A 38 7.13 -8.68 -0.11
C THR A 38 7.68 -7.85 -1.26
N PHE A 39 8.55 -6.89 -0.96
CA PHE A 39 9.24 -6.02 -1.90
C PHE A 39 10.58 -6.61 -2.30
N SER A 40 10.96 -6.44 -3.57
CA SER A 40 12.26 -6.84 -4.10
C SER A 40 12.68 -6.00 -5.30
N GLY A 41 13.98 -5.76 -5.43
CA GLY A 41 14.60 -5.03 -6.53
C GLY A 41 14.56 -3.51 -6.36
N GLY A 42 15.27 -2.81 -7.25
CA GLY A 42 15.23 -1.34 -7.27
C GLY A 42 15.85 -0.65 -6.06
N GLY A 43 16.64 -1.37 -5.27
CA GLY A 43 17.15 -0.87 -3.98
C GLY A 43 16.15 -0.96 -2.84
N VAL A 44 14.99 -1.62 -3.01
CA VAL A 44 14.00 -1.83 -1.94
C VAL A 44 13.80 -3.33 -1.73
N GLU A 45 14.10 -3.80 -0.53
CA GLU A 45 13.94 -5.20 -0.14
C GLU A 45 13.25 -5.25 1.20
N GLY A 46 12.14 -5.98 1.35
CA GLY A 46 11.47 -6.06 2.64
C GLY A 46 10.08 -6.61 2.61
N TRP A 47 9.40 -6.48 3.74
CA TRP A 47 8.02 -6.87 3.92
C TRP A 47 7.20 -5.68 4.39
N ALA A 48 5.95 -5.62 3.98
CA ALA A 48 5.00 -4.65 4.49
C ALA A 48 3.67 -5.29 4.85
N SER A 49 3.04 -4.77 5.91
CA SER A 49 1.67 -5.07 6.28
C SER A 49 0.84 -3.80 6.28
N GLU A 50 -0.33 -3.85 5.66
CA GLU A 50 -1.26 -2.74 5.56
C GLU A 50 -2.63 -3.13 6.09
N SER A 51 -3.28 -2.19 6.74
CA SER A 51 -4.71 -2.25 7.03
C SER A 51 -5.38 -0.97 6.54
N SER A 52 -6.50 -1.11 5.83
CA SER A 52 -7.26 0.01 5.28
C SER A 52 -8.76 -0.24 5.39
N VAL A 53 -9.55 0.83 5.32
CA VAL A 53 -11.01 0.73 5.18
C VAL A 53 -11.37 1.01 3.71
N LEU A 54 -11.80 -0.01 2.99
CA LEU A 54 -12.34 0.11 1.63
C LEU A 54 -13.83 0.41 1.68
N THR A 55 -14.25 1.41 0.92
CA THR A 55 -15.65 1.83 0.75
C THR A 55 -16.04 1.67 -0.72
N ALA A 56 -17.03 0.83 -1.00
CA ALA A 56 -17.52 0.61 -2.36
C ALA A 56 -18.40 1.77 -2.84
N HIS A 57 -18.23 2.16 -4.10
CA HIS A 57 -18.96 3.27 -4.74
C HIS A 57 -20.15 2.72 -5.54
N SER A 58 -21.31 2.50 -4.90
CA SER A 58 -22.59 2.06 -5.51
C SER A 58 -22.50 0.78 -6.38
N ASP A 59 -23.60 0.38 -7.05
CA ASP A 59 -23.80 -0.93 -7.72
C ASP A 59 -22.85 -1.24 -8.91
N VAL A 60 -21.86 -0.38 -9.16
CA VAL A 60 -20.82 -0.64 -10.16
C VAL A 60 -19.80 -1.58 -9.55
N LYS A 61 -19.73 -2.80 -10.08
CA LYS A 61 -18.71 -3.77 -9.68
C LYS A 61 -17.32 -3.13 -9.79
N PHE A 62 -16.52 -3.26 -8.73
CA PHE A 62 -15.11 -2.87 -8.67
C PHE A 62 -14.81 -1.37 -8.74
N ASN A 63 -15.70 -0.51 -8.24
CA ASN A 63 -15.35 0.87 -7.90
C ASN A 63 -15.32 1.05 -6.37
N ALA A 64 -14.19 1.51 -5.84
CA ALA A 64 -14.01 1.71 -4.41
C ALA A 64 -12.91 2.73 -4.12
N THR A 65 -12.95 3.31 -2.92
CA THR A 65 -11.82 4.06 -2.34
C THR A 65 -11.47 3.47 -0.99
N GLY A 66 -10.21 3.54 -0.60
CA GLY A 66 -9.83 3.19 0.76
C GLY A 66 -8.69 4.02 1.29
N ASP A 67 -8.67 4.14 2.61
CA ASP A 67 -7.65 4.87 3.34
C ASP A 67 -7.14 3.99 4.48
N GLY A 68 -5.83 4.03 4.72
CA GLY A 68 -5.20 3.10 5.64
C GLY A 68 -3.81 3.50 6.10
N GLN A 69 -3.15 2.53 6.72
CA GLN A 69 -1.76 2.63 7.13
C GLN A 69 -1.02 1.36 6.76
N MET A 70 0.21 1.53 6.28
CA MET A 70 1.16 0.48 5.97
C MET A 70 2.35 0.57 6.91
N PHE A 71 2.81 -0.56 7.44
CA PHE A 71 4.10 -0.70 8.10
C PHE A 71 5.05 -1.42 7.15
N PHE A 72 6.21 -0.83 6.87
CA PHE A 72 7.30 -1.46 6.12
C PHE A 72 8.42 -1.84 7.06
N VAL A 73 9.03 -3.02 6.85
CA VAL A 73 10.23 -3.50 7.53
C VAL A 73 11.17 -4.08 6.49
N GLY A 74 12.37 -3.53 6.38
CA GLY A 74 13.29 -3.93 5.31
C GLY A 74 14.46 -2.98 5.13
N SER A 75 15.00 -2.96 3.92
CA SER A 75 16.10 -2.10 3.53
C SER A 75 15.75 -1.23 2.31
N ILE A 76 16.27 0.00 2.32
CA ILE A 76 16.22 0.94 1.21
C ILE A 76 17.65 1.37 0.90
N ASN A 77 18.12 1.13 -0.32
CA ASN A 77 19.52 1.34 -0.74
C ASN A 77 20.53 0.77 0.27
N GLY A 78 20.22 -0.39 0.85
CA GLY A 78 21.04 -1.07 1.87
C GLY A 78 20.92 -0.54 3.30
N ARG A 79 20.15 0.54 3.54
CA ARG A 79 19.87 1.07 4.89
C ARG A 79 18.75 0.27 5.53
N GLN A 80 19.02 -0.42 6.63
CA GLN A 80 18.04 -1.30 7.28
C GLN A 80 17.15 -0.53 8.27
N GLY A 81 15.84 -0.75 8.23
CA GLY A 81 14.93 -0.12 9.18
C GLY A 81 13.47 -0.49 8.99
N ALA A 82 12.61 0.34 9.54
CA ALA A 82 11.17 0.25 9.38
C ALA A 82 10.56 1.66 9.34
N PHE A 83 9.32 1.79 8.87
CA PHE A 83 8.51 3.00 8.98
C PHE A 83 7.02 2.68 8.85
N ALA A 84 6.17 3.63 9.23
CA ALA A 84 4.75 3.61 8.87
C ALA A 84 4.47 4.63 7.77
N ALA A 85 3.49 4.35 6.92
CA ALA A 85 3.02 5.22 5.86
C ALA A 85 1.49 5.30 5.88
N SER A 86 0.92 6.46 5.59
CA SER A 86 -0.51 6.58 5.28
C SER A 86 -0.73 6.15 3.83
N THR A 87 -1.81 5.43 3.57
CA THR A 87 -2.15 4.92 2.23
C THR A 87 -3.49 5.46 1.79
N HIS A 88 -3.61 5.72 0.49
CA HIS A 88 -4.86 6.02 -0.20
C HIS A 88 -4.96 5.13 -1.43
N THR A 89 -6.08 4.42 -1.57
CA THR A 89 -6.34 3.48 -2.67
C THR A 89 -7.59 3.93 -3.42
N THR A 90 -7.54 3.84 -4.74
CA THR A 90 -8.67 4.04 -5.63
C THR A 90 -8.77 2.85 -6.57
N ILE A 91 -9.99 2.34 -6.76
CA ILE A 91 -10.31 1.31 -7.75
C ILE A 91 -11.34 1.90 -8.70
N VAL A 92 -11.00 1.97 -9.98
CA VAL A 92 -11.90 2.41 -11.06
C VAL A 92 -11.70 1.49 -12.25
N ASP A 93 -12.78 0.94 -12.79
CA ASP A 93 -12.75 0.11 -14.01
C ASP A 93 -11.71 -1.03 -13.94
N PHE A 94 -11.66 -1.73 -12.81
CA PHE A 94 -10.70 -2.81 -12.51
C PHE A 94 -9.24 -2.36 -12.44
N VAL A 95 -8.94 -1.07 -12.38
CA VAL A 95 -7.59 -0.57 -12.13
C VAL A 95 -7.51 -0.14 -10.69
N LEU A 96 -6.67 -0.82 -9.92
CA LEU A 96 -6.31 -0.39 -8.57
C LEU A 96 -5.09 0.52 -8.67
N SER A 97 -5.20 1.70 -8.10
CA SER A 97 -4.09 2.63 -7.88
C SER A 97 -3.97 2.91 -6.40
N ALA A 98 -2.76 2.96 -5.88
CA ALA A 98 -2.52 3.35 -4.50
C ALA A 98 -1.34 4.29 -4.41
N ASP A 99 -1.49 5.30 -3.56
CA ASP A 99 -0.47 6.25 -3.17
C ASP A 99 -0.22 6.13 -1.67
N TRP A 100 1.02 6.34 -1.25
CA TRP A 100 1.38 6.32 0.15
C TRP A 100 2.43 7.36 0.49
N THR A 101 2.41 7.82 1.73
CA THR A 101 3.34 8.83 2.25
C THR A 101 3.90 8.36 3.59
N ILE A 102 5.22 8.38 3.74
CA ILE A 102 5.88 8.03 4.99
C ILE A 102 5.43 8.99 6.10
N ILE A 103 4.93 8.45 7.20
CA ILE A 103 4.47 9.23 8.36
C ILE A 103 5.71 9.72 9.12
N PRO A 104 5.89 11.05 9.30
CA PRO A 104 7.05 11.59 10.01
C PRO A 104 7.19 11.03 11.43
N GLY A 105 8.43 10.72 11.82
CA GLY A 105 8.74 10.23 13.17
C GLY A 105 8.46 8.75 13.42
N THR A 106 7.97 8.01 12.43
CA THR A 106 7.69 6.57 12.56
C THR A 106 8.85 5.68 12.14
N ALA A 107 9.87 6.25 11.47
CA ALA A 107 10.98 5.50 10.96
C ALA A 107 11.98 5.08 12.05
N SER A 108 12.60 3.90 11.89
CA SER A 108 13.56 3.32 12.84
C SER A 108 14.81 2.78 12.13
N GLY A 109 15.85 2.46 12.92
CA GLY A 109 17.12 1.95 12.41
C GLY A 109 17.85 2.98 11.54
N ASP A 110 18.44 2.53 10.44
CA ASP A 110 19.14 3.40 9.50
C ASP A 110 18.18 4.24 8.65
N LEU A 111 16.87 4.03 8.76
CA LEU A 111 15.84 4.80 8.08
C LEU A 111 15.31 5.97 8.92
N VAL A 112 15.80 6.19 10.15
CA VAL A 112 15.41 7.37 10.95
C VAL A 112 15.60 8.65 10.14
N GLY A 113 14.57 9.50 10.13
CA GLY A 113 14.57 10.77 9.40
C GLY A 113 14.12 10.67 7.93
N ILE A 114 13.96 9.46 7.38
CA ILE A 114 13.53 9.30 5.98
C ILE A 114 12.17 9.95 5.73
N ARG A 115 12.04 10.54 4.56
CA ARG A 115 10.79 11.10 4.03
C ARG A 115 10.60 10.57 2.61
N GLY A 116 9.35 10.45 2.20
CA GLY A 116 9.06 10.00 0.85
C GLY A 116 7.61 9.64 0.65
N THR A 117 7.32 9.38 -0.61
CA THR A 117 6.04 8.91 -1.11
C THR A 117 6.27 7.73 -2.03
N GLY A 118 5.29 6.86 -2.20
CA GLY A 118 5.33 5.89 -3.28
C GLY A 118 3.96 5.65 -3.86
N SER A 119 3.94 4.98 -5.00
CA SER A 119 2.72 4.65 -5.70
C SER A 119 2.86 3.37 -6.50
N TYR A 120 1.74 2.75 -6.81
CA TYR A 120 1.65 1.66 -7.76
C TYR A 120 0.26 1.63 -8.39
N SER A 121 0.17 1.03 -9.57
CA SER A 121 -1.12 0.72 -10.18
C SER A 121 -1.05 -0.59 -10.95
N PHE A 122 -2.15 -1.34 -10.94
CA PHE A 122 -2.27 -2.55 -11.74
C PHE A 122 -3.73 -2.91 -12.01
N LYS A 123 -3.94 -3.78 -12.99
CA LYS A 123 -5.26 -4.28 -13.36
C LYS A 123 -5.61 -5.49 -12.50
N LEU A 124 -6.78 -5.44 -11.88
CA LEU A 124 -7.37 -6.52 -11.12
C LEU A 124 -7.76 -7.69 -12.03
N GLY A 125 -7.57 -8.91 -11.52
CA GLY A 125 -8.16 -10.12 -12.10
C GLY A 125 -9.69 -10.07 -12.06
N SER A 126 -10.35 -10.86 -12.92
CA SER A 126 -11.82 -10.93 -12.98
C SER A 126 -12.47 -11.49 -11.71
N ASP A 127 -11.69 -12.23 -10.91
CA ASP A 127 -12.06 -12.81 -9.61
C ASP A 127 -11.67 -11.93 -8.42
N GLY A 128 -10.92 -10.85 -8.64
CA GLY A 128 -10.46 -9.94 -7.59
C GLY A 128 -9.37 -10.50 -6.68
N ASP A 129 -8.82 -11.69 -6.95
CA ASP A 129 -7.67 -12.21 -6.20
C ASP A 129 -6.38 -11.54 -6.68
N MET A 130 -5.54 -11.16 -5.74
CA MET A 130 -4.31 -10.39 -5.99
C MET A 130 -3.06 -11.07 -5.44
N LYS A 131 -3.21 -12.28 -4.87
CA LYS A 131 -2.10 -13.06 -4.33
C LYS A 131 -1.18 -13.56 -5.44
N GLY A 132 0.13 -13.46 -5.22
CA GLY A 132 1.12 -14.03 -6.13
C GLY A 132 1.33 -13.28 -7.45
N ILE A 133 0.62 -12.16 -7.69
CA ILE A 133 0.81 -11.32 -8.87
C ILE A 133 1.94 -10.30 -8.57
N PRO A 134 3.04 -10.28 -9.34
CA PRO A 134 4.04 -9.24 -9.22
C PRO A 134 3.48 -7.89 -9.67
N VAL A 135 3.69 -6.86 -8.86
CA VAL A 135 3.25 -5.48 -9.10
C VAL A 135 4.48 -4.58 -9.12
N GLU A 136 4.64 -3.78 -10.17
CA GLU A 136 5.65 -2.73 -10.22
C GLU A 136 5.21 -1.53 -9.37
N ALA A 137 6.15 -0.98 -8.60
CA ALA A 137 5.92 0.16 -7.73
C ALA A 137 7.04 1.19 -7.89
N GLU A 138 6.66 2.45 -7.73
CA GLU A 138 7.59 3.57 -7.70
C GLU A 138 7.66 4.13 -6.28
N LEU A 139 8.89 4.44 -5.83
CA LEU A 139 9.16 5.07 -4.55
C LEU A 139 10.00 6.32 -4.78
N VAL A 140 9.48 7.47 -4.38
CA VAL A 140 10.16 8.76 -4.42
C VAL A 140 10.58 9.14 -3.00
N LEU A 141 11.89 9.14 -2.76
CA LEU A 141 12.50 9.45 -1.48
C LEU A 141 13.03 10.88 -1.47
N GLU A 142 12.85 11.53 -0.34
CA GLU A 142 13.56 12.76 0.01
C GLU A 142 14.67 12.35 0.97
N LEU A 143 15.90 12.33 0.45
CA LEU A 143 17.08 12.00 1.23
C LEU A 143 17.76 13.29 1.70
N ASP A 144 18.07 13.34 2.99
CA ASP A 144 18.94 14.36 3.58
C ASP A 144 20.40 14.14 3.20
#